data_AF-A0A7C4KBW9-F1
#
_entry.id   AF-A0A7C4KBW9-F1
#
_cell.length_a   1.000
_cell.length_b   1.000
_cell.length_c   1.000
_cell.angle_alpha   90.00
_cell.angle_beta   90.00
_cell.angle_gamma   90.00
#
_symmetry.space_group_name_H-M   'P 1'
#
loop_
_entity.id
_entity.type
_entity.pdbx_description
1 polymer ?
#
loop_
_entity_poly.entity_id
_entity_poly.type
_entity_poly.pdbx_seq_one_letter_code
_entity_poly.pdbx_strand_id
1 'polypeptide(L)'
;MLKSLNFNDLRQKAVRAIDNRVRIITAGLGLDELRAVMRGDPPTEKPNPRYRVHTTSFLFHIRPRYYEKGSTIFTHTFRLGFFTSFFFFVELITGLILMIYYTPSPEAAYQSILELESNVFFGKLLRDMHRLGAEAMVIFTALHMLRTYLTGSYKKERSFTWFTGVILLGITLGLSFSGYLLPWDQLAYWAVTIGTSMAEAAPLLGQQLNLLLRGAPDIGAGGLLRFYLAHVVLLPLGAILVISIHYYKVSREHGISLPARFEEGNVPPEVKKNAKSRVDFIPDLLTHEVFLTTLGLLALLVAIISFGYSAPLEHHANPQQTPLDTKAPWYFWWLQGMLKLGDKTLMGIILPTIIVLLLIAVPYLDRNPHRSLFKRPIAVSLGLLSVMTLVVLSYMGLPVYGIETPAATRIIQDIAPEEGQGPLYEIPFDQLQPGVYTVSETPPDELCPTIDFGCPKLTEVFLEFNNRVIEAATNPNLSEEQRLPNPEAVMVIEDWQQDLRKVTLRIAWDDPRTNQRTSYEKLVFMHRDHIRE
;
A
#
# COMPACT_ATOMS: atom_id res chain seq x y z
N MET A 1 -1.66 -24.70 58.36
CA MET A 1 -0.35 -24.04 58.47
C MET A 1 -0.12 -23.14 57.25
N LEU A 2 -0.89 -22.05 57.14
CA LEU A 2 -0.73 -21.04 56.08
C LEU A 2 0.11 -19.90 56.66
N LYS A 3 1.43 -19.90 56.39
CA LYS A 3 2.28 -18.76 56.73
C LYS A 3 1.79 -17.56 55.94
N SER A 4 1.53 -16.45 56.63
CA SER A 4 1.28 -15.15 56.00
C SER A 4 2.46 -14.82 55.09
N LEU A 5 2.23 -14.79 53.78
CA LEU A 5 3.21 -14.31 52.82
C LEU A 5 3.44 -12.82 53.10
N ASN A 6 4.58 -12.51 53.71
CA ASN A 6 5.02 -11.14 53.91
C ASN A 6 5.18 -10.48 52.53
N PHE A 7 4.64 -9.28 52.36
CA PHE A 7 4.70 -8.52 51.10
C PHE A 7 6.15 -8.39 50.57
N ASN A 8 7.13 -8.32 51.47
CA ASN A 8 8.55 -8.30 51.12
C ASN A 8 9.06 -9.61 50.52
N ASP A 9 8.55 -10.77 50.96
CA ASP A 9 8.89 -12.08 50.39
C ASP A 9 8.26 -12.26 49.00
N LEU A 10 7.02 -11.79 48.81
CA LEU A 10 6.37 -11.73 47.50
C LEU A 10 7.14 -10.82 46.53
N ARG A 11 7.55 -9.63 46.98
CA ARG A 11 8.37 -8.71 46.18
C ARG A 11 9.72 -9.33 45.81
N GLN A 12 10.42 -9.97 46.75
CA GLN A 12 11.70 -10.62 46.46
C GLN A 12 11.54 -11.80 45.50
N LYS A 13 10.49 -12.61 45.64
CA LYS A 13 10.18 -13.69 44.70
C LYS A 13 9.85 -13.14 43.31
N ALA A 14 9.07 -12.07 43.22
CA ALA A 14 8.77 -11.41 41.95
C ALA A 14 10.03 -10.84 41.29
N VAL A 15 10.89 -10.13 42.05
CA VAL A 15 12.17 -9.60 41.53
C VAL A 15 13.09 -10.73 41.07
N ARG A 16 13.21 -11.83 41.83
CA ARG A 16 14.00 -13.00 41.40
C ARG A 16 13.40 -13.69 40.17
N ALA A 17 12.08 -13.76 40.07
CA ALA A 17 11.42 -14.32 38.89
C ALA A 17 11.66 -13.46 37.65
N ILE A 18 11.57 -12.14 37.79
CA ILE A 18 11.89 -11.17 36.73
C ILE A 18 13.38 -11.26 36.37
N ASP A 19 14.29 -11.24 37.34
CA ASP A 19 15.73 -11.37 37.10
C ASP A 19 16.08 -12.68 36.38
N ASN A 20 15.48 -13.81 36.80
CA ASN A 20 15.65 -15.08 36.09
C ASN A 20 15.10 -15.04 34.66
N ARG A 21 13.95 -14.42 34.42
CA ARG A 21 13.40 -14.26 33.06
C ARG A 21 14.27 -13.35 32.20
N VAL A 22 14.76 -12.25 32.76
CA VAL A 22 15.70 -11.33 32.11
C VAL A 22 16.97 -12.08 31.75
N ARG A 23 17.59 -12.79 32.70
CA ARG A 23 18.78 -13.65 32.45
C ARG A 23 18.55 -14.67 31.34
N ILE A 24 17.35 -15.25 31.23
CA ILE A 24 17.01 -16.17 30.14
C ILE A 24 16.98 -15.44 28.79
N ILE A 25 16.37 -14.25 28.72
CA ILE A 25 16.22 -13.46 27.49
C ILE A 25 17.55 -12.82 27.07
N THR A 26 18.35 -12.36 28.01
CA THR A 26 19.59 -11.59 27.79
C THR A 26 20.84 -12.47 27.78
N ALA A 27 20.68 -13.79 27.66
CA ALA A 27 21.81 -14.73 27.60
C ALA A 27 22.73 -14.66 28.83
N GLY A 28 22.17 -14.43 30.02
CA GLY A 28 22.84 -14.53 31.31
C GLY A 28 22.99 -13.23 32.10
N LEU A 29 22.64 -12.08 31.52
CA LEU A 29 22.72 -10.78 32.21
C LEU A 29 21.53 -10.59 33.18
N GLY A 30 21.82 -10.31 34.46
CA GLY A 30 20.81 -9.92 35.44
C GLY A 30 20.12 -8.60 35.09
N LEU A 31 19.04 -8.27 35.79
CA LEU A 31 18.32 -7.00 35.62
C LEU A 31 19.22 -5.79 35.91
N ASP A 32 19.99 -5.85 36.99
CA ASP A 32 20.89 -4.76 37.41
C ASP A 32 22.10 -4.64 36.48
N GLU A 33 22.63 -5.77 36.04
CA GLU A 33 23.72 -5.82 35.06
C GLU A 33 23.27 -5.33 33.68
N LEU A 34 22.08 -5.72 33.23
CA LEU A 34 21.48 -5.19 32.00
C LEU A 34 21.32 -3.67 32.10
N ARG A 35 20.85 -3.15 33.24
CA ARG A 35 20.75 -1.71 33.46
C ARG A 35 22.11 -1.02 33.44
N ALA A 36 23.14 -1.62 34.05
CA ALA A 36 24.51 -1.09 34.03
C ALA A 36 25.05 -1.05 32.59
N VAL A 37 24.91 -2.14 31.86
CA VAL A 37 25.30 -2.28 30.44
C VAL A 37 24.54 -1.28 29.56
N MET A 38 23.24 -1.07 29.79
CA MET A 38 22.44 -0.06 29.08
C MET A 38 22.89 1.39 29.37
N ARG A 39 23.57 1.64 30.50
CA ARG A 39 24.19 2.95 30.82
C ARG A 39 25.61 3.09 30.27
N GLY A 40 26.16 2.04 29.65
CA GLY A 40 27.54 2.00 29.18
C GLY A 40 28.57 1.66 30.26
N ASP A 41 28.13 1.19 31.44
CA ASP A 41 29.03 0.71 32.48
C ASP A 41 29.67 -0.63 32.03
N PRO A 42 30.95 -0.89 32.37
CA PRO A 42 31.58 -2.18 32.06
C PRO A 42 30.86 -3.30 32.83
N PRO A 43 30.67 -4.48 32.21
CA PRO A 43 29.98 -5.58 32.85
C PRO A 43 30.73 -6.05 34.11
N THR A 44 30.02 -6.15 35.23
CA THR A 44 30.54 -6.56 36.53
C THR A 44 30.31 -8.04 36.81
N GLU A 45 29.29 -8.66 36.20
CA GLU A 45 28.98 -10.07 36.36
C GLU A 45 29.68 -10.91 35.27
N LYS A 46 30.45 -11.93 35.68
CA LYS A 46 30.92 -12.95 34.73
C LYS A 46 29.73 -13.79 34.28
N PRO A 47 29.49 -13.97 32.96
CA PRO A 47 28.39 -14.79 32.48
C PRO A 47 28.50 -16.20 33.08
N ASN A 48 27.47 -16.63 33.82
CA ASN A 48 27.47 -17.98 34.38
C ASN A 48 27.57 -19.00 33.24
N PRO A 49 28.53 -19.94 33.27
CA PRO A 49 28.65 -20.96 32.23
C PRO A 49 27.41 -21.87 32.11
N ARG A 50 26.53 -21.96 33.12
CA ARG A 50 25.20 -22.60 33.00
C ARG A 50 24.18 -21.77 32.23
N TYR A 51 24.34 -20.44 32.21
CA TYR A 51 23.67 -19.54 31.28
C TYR A 51 24.48 -19.33 30.00
N ARG A 52 25.48 -20.20 29.71
CA ARG A 52 25.90 -20.41 28.31
C ARG A 52 24.63 -20.77 27.58
N VAL A 53 24.09 -19.72 26.99
CA VAL A 53 22.96 -19.63 26.09
C VAL A 53 22.50 -21.03 25.79
N HIS A 54 21.36 -21.41 26.33
CA HIS A 54 20.46 -22.26 25.56
C HIS A 54 20.44 -21.63 24.17
N THR A 55 21.31 -22.13 23.31
CA THR A 55 21.45 -21.83 21.90
C THR A 55 20.14 -22.12 21.19
N THR A 56 19.14 -22.65 21.90
CA THR A 56 17.77 -22.96 21.54
C THR A 56 16.77 -21.79 21.66
N SER A 57 17.14 -20.58 22.11
CA SER A 57 16.24 -19.44 21.97
C SER A 57 16.05 -19.09 20.49
N PHE A 58 14.82 -19.23 20.00
CA PHE A 58 14.42 -18.97 18.61
C PHE A 58 14.89 -17.59 18.11
N LEU A 59 14.83 -16.57 18.97
CA LEU A 59 15.20 -15.20 18.63
C LEU A 59 16.70 -15.06 18.28
N PHE A 60 17.57 -15.73 19.04
CA PHE A 60 19.01 -15.77 18.76
C PHE A 60 19.39 -16.76 17.66
N HIS A 61 18.46 -17.61 17.22
CA HIS A 61 18.62 -18.38 15.98
C HIS A 61 18.45 -17.49 14.75
N ILE A 62 17.49 -16.56 14.77
CA ILE A 62 17.16 -15.68 13.64
C ILE A 62 18.15 -14.51 13.50
N ARG A 63 18.52 -13.84 14.60
CA ARG A 63 19.44 -12.68 14.57
C ARG A 63 20.87 -13.06 14.98
N PRO A 64 21.91 -12.43 14.40
CA PRO A 64 23.28 -12.67 14.79
C PRO A 64 23.60 -12.00 16.13
N ARG A 65 24.61 -12.51 16.82
CA ARG A 65 25.04 -11.97 18.12
C ARG A 65 25.71 -10.61 18.01
N TYR A 66 26.41 -10.37 16.91
CA TYR A 66 27.10 -9.11 16.64
C TYR A 66 27.01 -8.77 15.15
N TYR A 67 27.22 -7.50 14.83
CA TYR A 67 27.33 -6.97 13.47
C TYR A 67 28.66 -6.24 13.32
N GLU A 68 29.13 -6.09 12.08
CA GLU A 68 30.26 -5.22 11.81
C GLU A 68 29.83 -3.74 11.90
N LYS A 69 30.60 -2.90 12.60
CA LYS A 69 30.27 -1.48 12.83
C LYS A 69 29.99 -0.69 11.55
N GLY A 70 30.71 -0.99 10.47
CA GLY A 70 30.49 -0.34 9.18
C GLY A 70 29.14 -0.69 8.54
N SER A 71 28.57 -1.86 8.87
CA SER A 71 27.27 -2.31 8.35
C SER A 71 26.09 -1.66 9.07
N THR A 72 26.29 -1.16 10.29
CA THR A 72 25.23 -0.55 11.12
C THR A 72 25.01 0.94 10.83
N ILE A 73 25.85 1.55 9.99
CA ILE A 73 25.73 2.95 9.55
C ILE A 73 24.36 3.18 8.92
N PHE A 74 23.60 4.13 9.47
CA PHE A 74 22.23 4.40 9.02
C PHE A 74 22.17 4.74 7.54
N THR A 75 23.00 5.66 7.03
CA THR A 75 22.99 6.08 5.62
C THR A 75 23.40 5.00 4.63
N HIS A 76 24.06 3.94 5.08
CA HIS A 76 24.39 2.80 4.23
C HIS A 76 23.19 1.90 4.00
N THR A 77 22.39 1.69 5.05
CA THR A 77 21.28 0.72 4.99
C THR A 77 19.89 1.32 4.92
N PHE A 78 19.75 2.55 5.40
CA PHE A 78 18.53 3.24 5.81
C PHE A 78 17.58 2.37 6.67
N ARG A 79 18.12 1.28 7.23
CA ARG A 79 17.36 0.22 7.92
C ARG A 79 16.15 -0.28 7.12
N LEU A 80 16.18 -0.21 5.79
CA LEU A 80 15.01 -0.51 4.94
C LEU A 80 14.52 -1.96 5.07
N GLY A 81 15.44 -2.93 5.15
CA GLY A 81 15.07 -4.35 5.36
C GLY A 81 14.50 -4.61 6.75
N PHE A 82 14.96 -3.84 7.76
CA PHE A 82 14.39 -3.86 9.09
C PHE A 82 12.98 -3.26 9.10
N PHE A 83 12.77 -2.08 8.50
CA PHE A 83 11.45 -1.46 8.39
C PHE A 83 10.46 -2.33 7.61
N THR A 84 10.90 -2.98 6.54
CA THR A 84 10.07 -3.96 5.80
C THR A 84 9.58 -5.08 6.71
N SER A 85 10.47 -5.64 7.53
CA SER A 85 10.10 -6.70 8.48
C SER A 85 9.22 -6.17 9.62
N PHE A 86 9.51 -4.97 10.11
CA PHE A 86 8.70 -4.28 11.12
C PHE A 86 7.26 -4.07 10.64
N PHE A 87 7.07 -3.52 9.43
CA PHE A 87 5.72 -3.35 8.89
C PHE A 87 5.04 -4.69 8.63
N PHE A 88 5.75 -5.72 8.17
CA PHE A 88 5.18 -7.07 8.12
C PHE A 88 4.63 -7.56 9.48
N PHE A 89 5.33 -7.29 10.59
CA PHE A 89 4.82 -7.62 11.93
C PHE A 89 3.66 -6.72 12.37
N VAL A 90 3.66 -5.44 12.01
CA VAL A 90 2.51 -4.55 12.22
C VAL A 90 1.29 -5.12 11.51
N GLU A 91 1.42 -5.44 10.22
CA GLU A 91 0.36 -6.04 9.39
C GLU A 91 -0.14 -7.37 9.94
N LEU A 92 0.78 -8.22 10.41
CA LEU A 92 0.41 -9.50 11.01
C LEU A 92 -0.43 -9.30 12.28
N ILE A 93 -0.04 -8.37 13.15
CA ILE A 93 -0.75 -8.09 14.41
C ILE A 93 -2.10 -7.43 14.14
N THR A 94 -2.13 -6.38 13.33
CA THR A 94 -3.38 -5.68 12.99
C THR A 94 -4.32 -6.61 12.22
N GLY A 95 -3.82 -7.36 11.24
CA GLY A 95 -4.59 -8.31 10.45
C GLY A 95 -5.22 -9.42 11.29
N LEU A 96 -4.48 -10.00 12.25
CA LEU A 96 -5.03 -11.00 13.18
C LEU A 96 -6.18 -10.45 14.03
N ILE A 97 -6.13 -9.18 14.42
CA ILE A 97 -7.21 -8.53 15.18
C ILE A 97 -8.40 -8.24 14.27
N LEU A 98 -8.17 -7.67 13.08
CA LEU A 98 -9.22 -7.38 12.10
C LEU A 98 -9.98 -8.64 11.67
N MET A 99 -9.27 -9.77 11.53
CA MET A 99 -9.84 -11.07 11.17
C MET A 99 -10.94 -11.53 12.12
N ILE A 100 -10.91 -11.16 13.41
CA ILE A 100 -11.92 -11.55 14.41
C ILE A 100 -13.29 -10.93 14.09
N TYR A 101 -13.30 -9.77 13.42
CA TYR A 101 -14.51 -8.99 13.13
C TYR A 101 -14.95 -9.08 11.66
N TYR A 102 -14.18 -9.75 10.80
CA TYR A 102 -14.42 -9.78 9.36
C TYR A 102 -15.12 -11.07 8.92
N THR A 103 -16.14 -10.95 8.05
CA THR A 103 -16.83 -12.09 7.45
C THR A 103 -16.54 -12.19 5.95
N PRO A 104 -15.86 -13.24 5.45
CA PRO A 104 -15.46 -13.36 4.03
C PRO A 104 -16.62 -13.83 3.13
N SER A 105 -17.73 -13.09 3.08
CA SER A 105 -18.88 -13.33 2.20
C SER A 105 -19.32 -12.05 1.51
N PRO A 106 -19.64 -12.04 0.20
CA PRO A 106 -20.05 -10.82 -0.52
C PRO A 106 -21.21 -10.06 0.13
N GLU A 107 -22.12 -10.77 0.80
CA GLU A 107 -23.29 -10.24 1.50
C GLU A 107 -22.96 -9.53 2.82
N ALA A 108 -21.83 -9.89 3.44
CA ALA A 108 -21.47 -9.45 4.79
C ALA A 108 -20.10 -8.74 4.89
N ALA A 109 -19.22 -8.90 3.90
CA ALA A 109 -17.85 -8.40 3.94
C ALA A 109 -17.82 -6.87 4.09
N TYR A 110 -18.51 -6.17 3.19
CA TYR A 110 -18.61 -4.72 3.24
C TYR A 110 -19.22 -4.21 4.54
N GLN A 111 -20.35 -4.81 4.96
CA GLN A 111 -21.02 -4.46 6.22
C GLN A 111 -20.12 -4.71 7.44
N SER A 112 -19.33 -5.79 7.44
CA SER A 112 -18.39 -6.08 8.53
C SER A 112 -17.28 -5.03 8.65
N ILE A 113 -16.89 -4.38 7.55
CA ILE A 113 -15.97 -3.24 7.59
C ILE A 113 -16.64 -2.01 8.22
N LEU A 114 -17.89 -1.70 7.83
CA LEU A 114 -18.62 -0.58 8.42
C LEU A 114 -18.84 -0.77 9.92
N GLU A 115 -19.20 -1.97 10.36
CA GLU A 115 -19.35 -2.33 11.77
C GLU A 115 -18.01 -2.28 12.52
N LEU A 116 -16.93 -2.67 11.86
CA LEU A 116 -15.58 -2.56 12.42
C LEU A 116 -15.20 -1.11 12.67
N GLU A 117 -15.51 -0.19 11.76
CA GLU A 117 -15.19 1.22 11.94
C GLU A 117 -16.05 1.91 13.00
N SER A 118 -17.34 1.56 13.07
CA SER A 118 -18.32 2.25 13.91
C SER A 118 -18.47 1.66 15.31
N ASN A 119 -18.42 0.32 15.44
CA ASN A 119 -18.83 -0.37 16.67
C ASN A 119 -17.65 -0.99 17.45
N VAL A 120 -16.50 -1.22 16.80
CA VAL A 120 -15.33 -1.82 17.45
C VAL A 120 -14.43 -0.73 18.04
N PHE A 121 -14.05 -0.88 19.31
CA PHE A 121 -13.13 0.04 19.97
C PHE A 121 -11.78 0.08 19.25
N PHE A 122 -11.37 1.28 18.82
CA PHE A 122 -10.22 1.50 17.93
C PHE A 122 -10.27 0.74 16.59
N GLY A 123 -11.44 0.26 16.14
CA GLY A 123 -11.56 -0.49 14.90
C GLY A 123 -11.14 0.30 13.68
N LYS A 124 -11.62 1.54 13.53
CA LYS A 124 -11.16 2.46 12.48
C LYS A 124 -9.64 2.66 12.51
N LEU A 125 -9.06 2.93 13.68
CA LEU A 125 -7.61 3.10 13.85
C LEU A 125 -6.84 1.84 13.40
N LEU A 126 -7.31 0.64 13.76
CA LEU A 126 -6.68 -0.62 13.37
C LEU A 126 -6.74 -0.85 11.86
N ARG A 127 -7.88 -0.53 11.22
CA ARG A 127 -8.04 -0.59 9.76
C ARG A 127 -7.10 0.39 9.06
N ASP A 128 -7.03 1.64 9.54
CA ASP A 128 -6.15 2.66 9.00
C ASP A 128 -4.67 2.29 9.15
N MET A 129 -4.29 1.73 10.31
CA MET A 129 -2.93 1.22 10.56
C MET A 129 -2.58 0.06 9.62
N HIS A 130 -3.49 -0.88 9.39
CA HIS A 130 -3.29 -2.01 8.47
C HIS A 130 -3.17 -1.51 7.02
N ARG A 131 -4.05 -0.60 6.59
CA ARG A 131 -3.99 -0.03 5.23
C ARG A 131 -2.68 0.73 5.00
N LEU A 132 -2.30 1.64 5.89
CA LEU A 132 -1.06 2.43 5.78
C LEU A 132 0.18 1.59 5.99
N GLY A 133 0.14 0.62 6.90
CA GLY A 133 1.26 -0.27 7.16
C GLY A 133 1.57 -1.16 5.95
N ALA A 134 0.54 -1.64 5.24
CA ALA A 134 0.70 -2.32 3.96
C ALA A 134 1.35 -1.42 2.90
N GLU A 135 0.92 -0.16 2.77
CA GLU A 135 1.53 0.81 1.84
C GLU A 135 3.00 1.09 2.19
N ALA A 136 3.29 1.30 3.48
CA ALA A 136 4.64 1.48 3.97
C ALA A 136 5.50 0.23 3.69
N MET A 137 4.97 -0.97 3.92
CA MET A 137 5.69 -2.23 3.65
C MET A 137 6.11 -2.33 2.18
N VAL A 138 5.22 -1.98 1.23
CA VAL A 138 5.54 -1.95 -0.20
C VAL A 138 6.64 -0.92 -0.50
N ILE A 139 6.51 0.30 0.02
CA ILE A 139 7.51 1.37 -0.15
C ILE A 139 8.88 0.93 0.39
N PHE A 140 8.95 0.44 1.63
CA PHE A 140 10.21 0.02 2.25
C PHE A 140 10.82 -1.19 1.53
N THR A 141 10.01 -2.13 1.04
CA THR A 141 10.49 -3.26 0.21
C THR A 141 11.09 -2.76 -1.09
N ALA A 142 10.40 -1.88 -1.82
CA ALA A 142 10.88 -1.32 -3.09
C ALA A 142 12.17 -0.52 -2.91
N LEU A 143 12.24 0.34 -1.88
CA LEU A 143 13.46 1.08 -1.54
C LEU A 143 14.59 0.14 -1.12
N HIS A 144 14.28 -0.95 -0.40
CA HIS A 144 15.28 -1.95 -0.04
C HIS A 144 15.88 -2.63 -1.27
N MET A 145 15.05 -3.02 -2.23
CA MET A 145 15.48 -3.58 -3.51
C MET A 145 16.33 -2.59 -4.31
N LEU A 146 15.89 -1.33 -4.43
CA LEU A 146 16.64 -0.29 -5.13
C LEU A 146 18.00 -0.02 -4.47
N ARG A 147 18.05 0.14 -3.14
CA ARG A 147 19.30 0.37 -2.42
C ARG A 147 20.26 -0.79 -2.57
N THR A 148 19.78 -2.03 -2.44
CA THR A 148 20.62 -3.22 -2.58
C THR A 148 21.15 -3.39 -3.99
N TYR A 149 20.37 -2.99 -5.01
CA TYR A 149 20.81 -2.93 -6.40
C TYR A 149 21.93 -1.90 -6.61
N LEU A 150 21.66 -0.64 -6.22
CA LEU A 150 22.56 0.49 -6.38
C LEU A 150 23.90 0.25 -5.64
N THR A 151 23.85 -0.21 -4.40
CA THR A 151 25.05 -0.52 -3.60
C THR A 151 25.75 -1.83 -3.97
N GLY A 152 25.24 -2.57 -4.97
CA GLY A 152 25.79 -3.86 -5.40
C GLY A 152 25.87 -4.87 -4.26
N SER A 153 24.92 -4.81 -3.32
CA SER A 153 24.91 -5.66 -2.12
C SER A 153 24.60 -7.12 -2.44
N TYR A 154 23.98 -7.39 -3.59
CA TYR A 154 23.67 -8.72 -4.10
C TYR A 154 24.88 -9.50 -4.62
N LYS A 155 26.04 -8.85 -4.82
CA LYS A 155 27.21 -9.46 -5.46
C LYS A 155 27.90 -10.50 -4.56
N LYS A 156 28.71 -11.34 -5.20
CA LYS A 156 29.51 -12.42 -4.59
C LYS A 156 28.62 -13.47 -3.95
N GLU A 157 28.74 -13.65 -2.64
CA GLU A 157 28.12 -14.74 -1.89
C GLU A 157 26.62 -14.48 -1.60
N ARG A 158 26.13 -13.25 -1.88
CA ARG A 158 24.76 -12.81 -1.56
C ARG A 158 23.78 -12.91 -2.73
N SER A 159 24.15 -13.60 -3.82
CA SER A 159 23.27 -13.80 -4.99
C SER A 159 21.99 -14.56 -4.61
N PHE A 160 22.09 -15.56 -3.73
CA PHE A 160 20.93 -16.28 -3.23
C PHE A 160 20.09 -15.44 -2.26
N THR A 161 20.70 -14.57 -1.46
CA THR A 161 19.97 -13.59 -0.63
C THR A 161 19.17 -12.63 -1.49
N TRP A 162 19.72 -12.21 -2.63
CA TRP A 162 18.97 -11.41 -3.61
C TRP A 162 17.79 -12.17 -4.19
N PHE A 163 17.98 -13.43 -4.59
CA PHE A 163 16.88 -14.27 -5.08
C PHE A 163 15.73 -14.39 -4.05
N THR A 164 16.05 -14.66 -2.79
CA THR A 164 15.01 -14.68 -1.73
C THR A 164 14.37 -13.31 -1.52
N GLY A 165 15.11 -12.21 -1.70
CA GLY A 165 14.58 -10.86 -1.72
C GLY A 165 13.57 -10.60 -2.85
N VAL A 166 13.83 -11.12 -4.06
CA VAL A 166 12.88 -11.04 -5.19
C VAL A 166 11.62 -11.86 -4.91
N ILE A 167 11.75 -13.05 -4.31
CA ILE A 167 10.57 -13.83 -3.86
C ILE A 167 9.78 -13.04 -2.83
N LEU A 168 10.43 -12.42 -1.85
CA LEU A 168 9.77 -11.60 -0.84
C LEU A 168 9.07 -10.38 -1.44
N LEU A 169 9.66 -9.73 -2.45
CA LEU A 169 8.98 -8.68 -3.20
C LEU A 169 7.68 -9.20 -3.82
N GLY A 170 7.71 -10.38 -4.47
CA GLY A 170 6.52 -11.02 -5.02
C GLY A 170 5.47 -11.34 -3.96
N ILE A 171 5.87 -11.87 -2.80
CA ILE A 171 4.96 -12.16 -1.69
C ILE A 171 4.37 -10.86 -1.12
N THR A 172 5.14 -9.79 -0.95
CA THR A 172 4.66 -8.48 -0.49
C THR A 172 3.59 -7.92 -1.44
N LEU A 173 3.84 -7.96 -2.75
CA LEU A 173 2.87 -7.54 -3.76
C LEU A 173 1.63 -8.43 -3.75
N GLY A 174 1.78 -9.74 -3.58
CA GLY A 174 0.68 -10.69 -3.46
C GLY A 174 -0.16 -10.48 -2.20
N LEU A 175 0.46 -10.19 -1.06
CA LEU A 175 -0.22 -9.84 0.19
C LEU A 175 -1.07 -8.59 -0.02
N SER A 176 -0.47 -7.54 -0.58
CA SER A 176 -1.19 -6.29 -0.82
C SER A 176 -2.34 -6.46 -1.81
N PHE A 177 -2.13 -7.17 -2.93
CA PHE A 177 -3.19 -7.45 -3.91
C PHE A 177 -4.34 -8.30 -3.35
N SER A 178 -4.01 -9.36 -2.62
CA SER A 178 -5.02 -10.27 -2.05
C SER A 178 -5.84 -9.61 -0.93
N GLY A 179 -5.20 -8.78 -0.11
CA GLY A 179 -5.86 -8.01 0.95
C GLY A 179 -6.74 -6.88 0.41
N TYR A 180 -6.37 -6.32 -0.76
CA TYR A 180 -7.12 -5.24 -1.40
C TYR A 180 -8.56 -5.60 -1.71
N LEU A 181 -8.86 -6.88 -2.03
CA LEU A 181 -10.22 -7.36 -2.32
C LEU A 181 -11.14 -7.40 -1.09
N LEU A 182 -10.57 -7.55 0.12
CA LEU A 182 -11.33 -7.94 1.30
C LEU A 182 -12.39 -6.93 1.76
N PRO A 183 -12.21 -5.61 1.63
CA PRO A 183 -13.27 -4.65 1.95
C PRO A 183 -14.54 -4.82 1.11
N TRP A 184 -14.42 -5.46 -0.07
CA TRP A 184 -15.53 -5.69 -0.99
C TRP A 184 -16.26 -4.41 -1.42
N ASP A 185 -15.48 -3.34 -1.59
CA ASP A 185 -15.90 -2.11 -2.23
C ASP A 185 -15.70 -2.17 -3.76
N GLN A 186 -16.22 -1.18 -4.47
CA GLN A 186 -16.21 -1.10 -5.93
C GLN A 186 -14.82 -1.09 -6.54
N LEU A 187 -13.96 -0.14 -6.15
CA LEU A 187 -12.59 -0.07 -6.65
C LEU A 187 -11.83 -1.36 -6.38
N ALA A 188 -11.93 -1.93 -5.19
CA ALA A 188 -11.30 -3.20 -4.83
C ALA A 188 -11.78 -4.35 -5.73
N TYR A 189 -13.09 -4.53 -5.85
CA TYR A 189 -13.70 -5.59 -6.65
C TYR A 189 -13.27 -5.51 -8.11
N TRP A 190 -13.38 -4.33 -8.73
CA TRP A 190 -13.06 -4.16 -10.14
C TRP A 190 -11.56 -4.16 -10.42
N ALA A 191 -10.73 -3.57 -9.56
CA ALA A 191 -9.27 -3.63 -9.72
C ALA A 191 -8.77 -5.08 -9.69
N VAL A 192 -9.30 -5.91 -8.78
CA VAL A 192 -8.91 -7.31 -8.66
C VAL A 192 -9.53 -8.16 -9.78
N THR A 193 -10.74 -7.84 -10.23
CA THR A 193 -11.35 -8.45 -11.42
C THR A 193 -10.48 -8.20 -12.66
N ILE A 194 -10.06 -6.96 -12.91
CA ILE A 194 -9.15 -6.63 -14.01
C ILE A 194 -7.82 -7.36 -13.84
N GLY A 195 -7.20 -7.31 -12.66
CA GLY A 195 -5.92 -7.97 -12.39
C GLY A 195 -5.95 -9.48 -12.60
N THR A 196 -7.00 -10.15 -12.13
CA THR A 196 -7.16 -11.61 -12.34
C THR A 196 -7.51 -11.97 -13.78
N SER A 197 -8.19 -11.09 -14.52
CA SER A 197 -8.52 -11.33 -15.94
C SER A 197 -7.27 -11.44 -16.81
N MET A 198 -6.18 -10.79 -16.41
CA MET A 198 -4.88 -10.95 -17.07
C MET A 198 -4.37 -12.38 -17.01
N ALA A 199 -4.67 -13.12 -15.93
CA ALA A 199 -4.22 -14.50 -15.77
C ALA A 199 -4.80 -15.41 -16.86
N GLU A 200 -6.00 -15.09 -17.40
CA GLU A 200 -6.57 -15.81 -18.54
C GLU A 200 -5.72 -15.70 -19.81
N ALA A 201 -4.96 -14.61 -19.95
CA ALA A 201 -4.06 -14.41 -21.07
C ALA A 201 -2.79 -15.28 -20.99
N ALA A 202 -2.55 -15.98 -19.86
CA ALA A 202 -1.40 -16.85 -19.74
C ALA A 202 -1.48 -18.04 -20.71
N PRO A 203 -0.42 -18.35 -21.46
CA PRO A 203 -0.43 -19.47 -22.39
C PRO A 203 -0.64 -20.80 -21.66
N LEU A 204 -1.38 -21.72 -22.30
CA LEU A 204 -1.68 -23.10 -21.87
C LEU A 204 -2.68 -23.24 -20.71
N LEU A 205 -2.45 -22.58 -19.58
CA LEU A 205 -3.20 -22.81 -18.33
C LEU A 205 -3.99 -21.60 -17.83
N GLY A 206 -4.06 -20.51 -18.60
CA GLY A 206 -4.65 -19.25 -18.15
C GLY A 206 -6.09 -19.37 -17.67
N GLN A 207 -6.94 -20.08 -18.42
CA GLN A 207 -8.35 -20.26 -18.05
C GLN A 207 -8.51 -21.10 -16.77
N GLN A 208 -7.74 -22.17 -16.64
CA GLN A 208 -7.77 -23.03 -15.45
C GLN A 208 -7.23 -22.30 -14.22
N LEU A 209 -6.17 -21.50 -14.38
CA LEU A 209 -5.63 -20.65 -13.32
C LEU A 209 -6.64 -19.59 -12.90
N ASN A 210 -7.34 -18.95 -13.84
CA ASN A 210 -8.34 -17.95 -13.49
C ASN A 210 -9.53 -18.56 -12.75
N LEU A 211 -10.05 -19.70 -13.20
CA LEU A 211 -11.12 -20.44 -12.49
C LEU A 211 -10.66 -20.92 -11.10
N LEU A 212 -9.40 -21.29 -10.94
CA LEU A 212 -8.83 -21.63 -9.64
C LEU A 212 -8.68 -20.41 -8.72
N LEU A 213 -8.37 -19.24 -9.25
CA LEU A 213 -8.27 -18.02 -8.46
C LEU A 213 -9.65 -17.48 -8.07
N ARG A 214 -10.57 -17.38 -9.04
CA ARG A 214 -11.89 -16.76 -8.86
C ARG A 214 -12.96 -17.70 -8.32
N GLY A 215 -12.82 -19.00 -8.53
CA GLY A 215 -13.83 -20.01 -8.14
C GLY A 215 -15.07 -20.06 -9.02
N ALA A 216 -15.21 -19.12 -9.94
CA ALA A 216 -16.23 -19.04 -10.96
C ALA A 216 -15.66 -18.19 -12.12
N PRO A 217 -16.40 -17.99 -13.24
CA PRO A 217 -15.99 -17.04 -14.29
C PRO A 217 -15.76 -15.63 -13.74
N ASP A 218 -16.63 -15.19 -12.84
CA ASP A 218 -16.53 -13.91 -12.14
C ASP A 218 -16.15 -14.10 -10.67
N ILE A 219 -15.64 -13.04 -10.04
CA ILE A 219 -15.29 -13.06 -8.62
C ILE A 219 -16.60 -13.00 -7.81
N GLY A 220 -16.92 -14.10 -7.12
CA GLY A 220 -18.05 -14.16 -6.19
C GLY A 220 -17.61 -14.66 -4.81
N ALA A 221 -18.53 -15.30 -4.08
CA ALA A 221 -18.25 -15.82 -2.74
C ALA A 221 -17.04 -16.77 -2.69
N GLY A 222 -16.94 -17.68 -3.66
CA GLY A 222 -15.80 -18.61 -3.76
C GLY A 222 -14.46 -17.90 -4.01
N GLY A 223 -14.46 -16.81 -4.77
CA GLY A 223 -13.27 -16.00 -5.05
C GLY A 223 -12.83 -15.24 -3.81
N LEU A 224 -13.78 -14.54 -3.17
CA LEU A 224 -13.51 -13.81 -1.93
C LEU A 224 -12.92 -14.71 -0.84
N LEU A 225 -13.50 -15.89 -0.62
CA LEU A 225 -12.98 -16.85 0.37
C LEU A 225 -11.56 -17.31 0.06
N ARG A 226 -11.22 -17.54 -1.22
CA ARG A 226 -9.86 -17.95 -1.62
C ARG A 226 -8.86 -16.82 -1.45
N PHE A 227 -9.23 -15.60 -1.79
CA PHE A 227 -8.40 -14.41 -1.56
C PHE A 227 -8.16 -14.18 -0.07
N TYR A 228 -9.21 -14.32 0.76
CA TYR A 228 -9.10 -14.28 2.21
C TYR A 228 -8.14 -15.35 2.74
N LEU A 229 -8.29 -16.62 2.33
CA LEU A 229 -7.38 -17.71 2.72
C LEU A 229 -5.94 -17.44 2.28
N ALA A 230 -5.75 -16.94 1.05
CA ALA A 230 -4.44 -16.59 0.53
C ALA A 230 -3.79 -15.47 1.35
N HIS A 231 -4.54 -14.40 1.64
CA HIS A 231 -4.06 -13.22 2.35
C HIS A 231 -3.77 -13.49 3.83
N VAL A 232 -4.63 -14.23 4.51
CA VAL A 232 -4.56 -14.42 5.97
C VAL A 232 -3.65 -15.59 6.35
N VAL A 233 -3.59 -16.65 5.53
CA VAL A 233 -2.87 -17.89 5.89
C VAL A 233 -1.71 -18.16 4.96
N LEU A 234 -1.96 -18.35 3.66
CA LEU A 234 -0.95 -18.92 2.76
C LEU A 234 0.23 -17.97 2.55
N LEU A 235 -0.04 -16.71 2.23
CA LEU A 235 1.00 -15.73 1.94
C LEU A 235 1.76 -15.28 3.19
N PRO A 236 1.15 -15.05 4.37
CA PRO A 236 1.90 -14.75 5.59
C PRO A 236 2.80 -15.91 6.04
N LEU A 237 2.33 -17.17 5.94
CA LEU A 237 3.18 -18.32 6.26
C LEU A 237 4.33 -18.47 5.25
N GLY A 238 4.06 -18.26 3.97
CA GLY A 238 5.09 -18.19 2.93
C GLY A 238 6.12 -17.08 3.21
N ALA A 239 5.64 -15.89 3.58
CA ALA A 239 6.50 -14.77 3.97
C ALA A 239 7.37 -15.13 5.17
N ILE A 240 6.80 -15.69 6.24
CA ILE A 240 7.55 -16.12 7.44
C ILE A 240 8.66 -17.12 7.07
N LEU A 241 8.35 -18.11 6.22
CA LEU A 241 9.33 -19.09 5.77
C LEU A 241 10.48 -18.43 5.00
N VAL A 242 10.17 -17.61 4.00
CA VAL A 242 11.19 -16.99 3.14
C VAL A 242 11.96 -15.91 3.91
N ILE A 243 11.31 -15.12 4.78
CA ILE A 243 11.96 -14.17 5.70
C ILE A 243 12.95 -14.92 6.59
N SER A 244 12.58 -16.08 7.13
CA SER A 244 13.46 -16.90 7.97
C SER A 244 14.71 -17.33 7.19
N ILE A 245 14.54 -17.81 5.95
CA ILE A 245 15.66 -18.16 5.07
C ILE A 245 16.53 -16.94 4.74
N HIS A 246 15.89 -15.81 4.39
CA HIS A 246 16.56 -14.57 4.04
C HIS A 246 17.40 -14.04 5.20
N TYR A 247 16.82 -13.94 6.40
CA TYR A 247 17.52 -13.53 7.62
C TYR A 247 18.61 -14.50 8.02
N TYR A 248 18.41 -15.81 7.86
CA TYR A 248 19.45 -16.80 8.12
C TYR A 248 20.68 -16.55 7.23
N LYS A 249 20.48 -16.35 5.93
CA LYS A 249 21.58 -16.05 4.98
C LYS A 249 22.29 -14.73 5.29
N VAL A 250 21.54 -13.70 5.66
CA VAL A 250 22.10 -12.38 6.05
C VAL A 250 22.84 -12.47 7.38
N SER A 251 22.29 -13.18 8.37
CA SER A 251 22.78 -13.15 9.75
C SER A 251 23.89 -14.16 10.01
N ARG A 252 23.87 -15.33 9.36
CA ARG A 252 24.76 -16.45 9.69
C ARG A 252 25.85 -16.72 8.67
N GLU A 253 25.55 -16.56 7.38
CA GLU A 253 26.50 -16.91 6.33
C GLU A 253 27.32 -15.70 5.87
N HIS A 254 26.66 -14.64 5.39
CA HIS A 254 27.37 -13.61 4.60
C HIS A 254 27.43 -12.23 5.27
N GLY A 255 26.68 -12.00 6.34
CA GLY A 255 26.58 -10.68 6.98
C GLY A 255 25.89 -9.63 6.10
N ILE A 256 25.59 -8.48 6.72
CA ILE A 256 25.22 -7.27 5.97
C ILE A 256 26.48 -6.73 5.31
N SER A 257 26.41 -6.51 4.00
CA SER A 257 27.53 -5.98 3.22
C SER A 257 28.02 -4.62 3.77
N LEU A 258 29.32 -4.36 3.81
CA LEU A 258 29.85 -3.07 4.23
C LEU A 258 29.71 -2.01 3.12
N PRO A 259 29.75 -0.71 3.46
CA PRO A 259 29.89 0.36 2.48
C PRO A 259 31.08 0.13 1.56
N ALA A 260 30.90 0.34 0.25
CA ALA A 260 31.94 0.12 -0.76
C ALA A 260 33.23 0.93 -0.46
N ARG A 261 33.11 2.11 0.16
CA ARG A 261 34.27 2.91 0.59
C ARG A 261 35.22 2.17 1.54
N PHE A 262 34.72 1.25 2.36
CA PHE A 262 35.53 0.52 3.33
C PHE A 262 36.05 -0.81 2.76
N GLU A 263 35.30 -1.45 1.85
CA GLU A 263 35.73 -2.69 1.21
C GLU A 263 36.75 -2.43 0.08
N GLU A 264 36.46 -1.45 -0.78
CA GLU A 264 37.14 -1.20 -2.06
C GLU A 264 37.82 0.17 -2.13
N GLY A 265 37.54 1.07 -1.19
CA GLY A 265 38.15 2.40 -1.15
C GLY A 265 39.55 2.39 -0.55
N ASN A 266 40.33 3.41 -0.92
CA ASN A 266 41.66 3.64 -0.35
C ASN A 266 41.52 4.41 0.98
N VAL A 267 41.07 3.71 2.01
CA VAL A 267 40.98 4.24 3.39
C VAL A 267 42.16 3.74 4.23
N PRO A 268 42.63 4.52 5.22
CA PRO A 268 43.67 4.06 6.13
C PRO A 268 43.32 2.70 6.75
N PRO A 269 44.30 1.78 6.93
CA PRO A 269 44.04 0.44 7.46
C PRO A 269 43.31 0.44 8.80
N GLU A 270 43.59 1.43 9.66
CA GLU A 270 42.94 1.61 10.96
C GLU A 270 41.44 1.86 10.83
N VAL A 271 41.03 2.70 9.88
CA VAL A 271 39.61 2.99 9.60
C VAL A 271 38.89 1.75 9.08
N LYS A 272 39.55 0.97 8.21
CA LYS A 272 39.02 -0.31 7.72
C LYS A 272 38.87 -1.34 8.84
N LYS A 273 39.85 -1.42 9.74
CA LYS A 273 39.81 -2.28 10.93
C LYS A 273 38.68 -1.87 11.88
N ASN A 274 38.52 -0.58 12.13
CA ASN A 274 37.42 -0.05 12.95
C ASN A 274 36.04 -0.32 12.31
N ALA A 275 35.91 -0.21 10.98
CA ALA A 275 34.66 -0.56 10.29
C ALA A 275 34.29 -2.05 10.44
N LYS A 276 35.29 -2.94 10.56
CA LYS A 276 35.11 -4.38 10.80
C LYS A 276 35.05 -4.75 12.29
N SER A 277 35.14 -3.77 13.20
CA SER A 277 34.97 -4.02 14.62
C SER A 277 33.55 -4.51 14.90
N ARG A 278 33.41 -5.33 15.94
CA ARG A 278 32.14 -5.92 16.32
C ARG A 278 31.33 -4.93 17.15
N VAL A 279 30.04 -4.86 16.86
CA VAL A 279 29.02 -4.19 17.67
C VAL A 279 28.02 -5.26 18.07
N ASP A 280 27.79 -5.40 19.36
CA ASP A 280 26.90 -6.45 19.86
C ASP A 280 25.44 -6.11 19.57
N PHE A 281 24.64 -7.14 19.30
CA PHE A 281 23.22 -6.96 19.05
C PHE A 281 22.50 -6.43 20.31
N ILE A 282 22.85 -6.97 21.48
CA ILE A 282 22.35 -6.53 22.78
C ILE A 282 23.56 -6.02 23.58
N PRO A 283 23.52 -4.81 24.16
CA PRO A 283 22.38 -3.86 24.16
C PRO A 283 22.30 -2.95 22.92
N ASP A 284 23.42 -2.77 22.20
CA ASP A 284 23.63 -1.58 21.37
C ASP A 284 22.63 -1.49 20.21
N LEU A 285 22.56 -2.54 19.39
CA LEU A 285 21.73 -2.51 18.20
C LEU A 285 20.24 -2.65 18.52
N LEU A 286 19.89 -3.50 19.49
CA LEU A 286 18.50 -3.71 19.90
C LEU A 286 17.87 -2.42 20.44
N THR A 287 18.60 -1.65 21.26
CA THR A 287 18.11 -0.37 21.78
C THR A 287 17.80 0.61 20.64
N HIS A 288 18.68 0.67 19.64
CA HIS A 288 18.46 1.51 18.46
C HIS A 288 17.29 1.00 17.59
N GLU A 289 17.14 -0.32 17.42
CA GLU A 289 16.00 -0.91 16.71
C GLU A 289 14.67 -0.64 17.44
N VAL A 290 14.63 -0.74 18.77
CA VAL A 290 13.46 -0.40 19.60
C VAL A 290 13.12 1.09 19.48
N PHE A 291 14.12 1.96 19.52
CA PHE A 291 13.90 3.39 19.28
C PHE A 291 13.28 3.64 17.89
N LEU A 292 13.81 3.00 16.84
CA LEU A 292 13.28 3.12 15.48
C LEU A 292 11.87 2.53 15.33
N THR A 293 11.55 1.40 15.99
CA THR A 293 10.19 0.85 15.97
C THR A 293 9.21 1.80 16.66
N THR A 294 9.59 2.38 17.80
CA THR A 294 8.74 3.33 18.51
C THR A 294 8.52 4.59 17.67
N LEU A 295 9.57 5.10 17.02
CA LEU A 295 9.46 6.23 16.11
C LEU A 295 8.60 5.91 14.89
N GLY A 296 8.74 4.70 14.32
CA GLY A 296 7.93 4.24 13.19
C GLY A 296 6.44 4.11 13.54
N LEU A 297 6.12 3.52 14.71
CA LEU A 297 4.75 3.47 15.23
C LEU A 297 4.20 4.87 15.51
N LEU A 298 5.00 5.75 16.12
CA LEU A 298 4.60 7.13 16.36
C LEU A 298 4.31 7.87 15.05
N ALA A 299 5.16 7.71 14.03
CA ALA A 299 4.96 8.32 12.72
C ALA A 299 3.67 7.82 12.06
N LEU A 300 3.37 6.52 12.16
CA LEU A 300 2.12 5.94 11.67
C LEU A 300 0.90 6.54 12.41
N LEU A 301 0.96 6.65 13.73
CA LEU A 301 -0.11 7.25 14.53
C LEU A 301 -0.30 8.74 14.23
N VAL A 302 0.78 9.49 14.03
CA VAL A 302 0.72 10.91 13.63
C VAL A 302 0.12 11.03 12.23
N ALA A 303 0.49 10.16 11.28
CA ALA A 303 -0.11 10.13 9.95
C ALA A 303 -1.64 9.93 10.02
N ILE A 304 -2.11 9.06 10.92
CA ILE A 304 -3.55 8.80 11.07
C ILE A 304 -4.25 9.94 11.82
N ILE A 305 -3.75 10.30 12.99
CA ILE A 305 -4.46 11.21 13.90
C ILE A 305 -4.28 12.68 13.48
N SER A 306 -3.07 13.11 13.16
CA SER A 306 -2.77 14.52 12.89
C SER A 306 -3.07 14.93 11.44
N PHE A 307 -2.97 14.01 10.48
CA PHE A 307 -3.32 14.28 9.08
C PHE A 307 -4.69 13.72 8.69
N GLY A 308 -5.45 13.19 9.64
CA GLY A 308 -6.82 12.70 9.42
C GLY A 308 -6.90 11.58 8.40
N TYR A 309 -5.86 10.77 8.24
CA TYR A 309 -5.90 9.69 7.26
C TYR A 309 -7.01 8.70 7.61
N SER A 310 -7.86 8.42 6.63
CA SER A 310 -8.87 7.37 6.66
C SER A 310 -8.60 6.44 5.49
N ALA A 311 -8.54 5.14 5.74
CA ALA A 311 -8.39 4.16 4.69
C ALA A 311 -9.60 4.28 3.73
N PRO A 312 -9.37 4.45 2.42
CA PRO A 312 -10.47 4.61 1.47
C PRO A 312 -11.43 3.41 1.53
N LEU A 313 -12.73 3.68 1.49
CA LEU A 313 -13.79 2.69 1.37
C LEU A 313 -14.84 3.27 0.43
N GLU A 314 -14.94 2.70 -0.76
CA GLU A 314 -15.98 3.05 -1.74
C GLU A 314 -17.29 2.33 -1.40
N HIS A 315 -18.36 2.50 -2.19
CA HIS A 315 -19.60 1.79 -1.87
C HIS A 315 -19.48 0.29 -2.12
N HIS A 316 -20.46 -0.44 -1.58
CA HIS A 316 -20.55 -1.89 -1.71
C HIS A 316 -20.46 -2.31 -3.19
N ALA A 317 -19.58 -3.27 -3.48
CA ALA A 317 -19.36 -3.73 -4.84
C ALA A 317 -20.65 -4.14 -5.56
N ASN A 318 -20.88 -3.54 -6.73
CA ASN A 318 -21.92 -3.90 -7.68
C ASN A 318 -21.28 -4.52 -8.93
N PRO A 319 -21.31 -5.86 -9.09
CA PRO A 319 -20.76 -6.54 -10.26
C PRO A 319 -21.39 -6.15 -11.60
N GLN A 320 -22.54 -5.48 -11.59
CA GLN A 320 -23.25 -5.03 -12.80
C GLN A 320 -22.86 -3.62 -13.23
N GLN A 321 -22.12 -2.87 -12.41
CA GLN A 321 -21.72 -1.50 -12.70
C GLN A 321 -20.23 -1.31 -12.47
N THR A 322 -19.49 -1.20 -13.57
CA THR A 322 -18.05 -0.93 -13.56
C THR A 322 -17.79 0.57 -13.42
N PRO A 323 -17.02 1.02 -12.41
CA PRO A 323 -16.63 2.41 -12.28
C PRO A 323 -15.82 2.89 -13.47
N LEU A 324 -16.14 4.09 -13.96
CA LEU A 324 -15.44 4.69 -15.11
C LEU A 324 -13.91 4.79 -14.88
N ASP A 325 -13.50 5.23 -13.69
CA ASP A 325 -12.10 5.48 -13.32
C ASP A 325 -11.49 4.34 -12.49
N THR A 326 -11.77 3.09 -12.86
CA THR A 326 -11.17 1.92 -12.19
C THR A 326 -9.64 1.92 -12.36
N LYS A 327 -8.92 1.89 -11.24
CA LYS A 327 -7.45 1.89 -11.22
C LYS A 327 -6.90 0.79 -10.31
N ALA A 328 -5.78 0.22 -10.71
CA ALA A 328 -5.01 -0.65 -9.84
C ALA A 328 -4.43 0.16 -8.65
N PRO A 329 -4.04 -0.53 -7.56
CA PRO A 329 -3.19 0.09 -6.54
C PRO A 329 -1.92 0.69 -7.15
N TRP A 330 -1.39 1.77 -6.56
CA TRP A 330 -0.34 2.58 -7.19
C TRP A 330 0.95 1.81 -7.54
N TYR A 331 1.29 0.80 -6.74
CA TYR A 331 2.44 -0.06 -6.99
C TYR A 331 2.26 -1.03 -8.18
N PHE A 332 1.06 -1.09 -8.76
CA PHE A 332 0.74 -1.80 -10.00
C PHE A 332 0.38 -0.88 -11.17
N TRP A 333 0.42 0.45 -11.01
CA TRP A 333 0.13 1.36 -12.13
C TRP A 333 1.04 1.14 -13.33
N TRP A 334 2.31 0.79 -13.13
CA TRP A 334 3.21 0.47 -14.24
C TRP A 334 2.71 -0.69 -15.09
N LEU A 335 2.10 -1.71 -14.47
CA LEU A 335 1.54 -2.86 -15.16
C LEU A 335 0.26 -2.48 -15.90
N GLN A 336 -0.61 -1.68 -15.27
CA GLN A 336 -1.77 -1.10 -15.93
C GLN A 336 -1.39 -0.23 -17.14
N GLY A 337 -0.33 0.58 -17.02
CA GLY A 337 0.19 1.39 -18.12
C GLY A 337 0.71 0.54 -19.27
N MET A 338 1.38 -0.58 -18.99
CA MET A 338 1.78 -1.53 -20.03
C MET A 338 0.57 -2.14 -20.75
N LEU A 339 -0.49 -2.51 -20.02
CA LEU A 339 -1.71 -3.06 -20.62
C LEU A 339 -2.41 -2.09 -21.59
N LYS A 340 -2.25 -0.78 -21.40
CA LYS A 340 -2.78 0.22 -22.34
C LYS A 340 -1.98 0.32 -23.64
N LEU A 341 -0.75 -0.22 -23.68
CA LEU A 341 0.14 -0.10 -24.84
C LEU A 341 0.00 -1.22 -25.87
N GLY A 342 -0.69 -2.31 -25.56
CA GLY A 342 -0.80 -3.42 -26.48
C GLY A 342 -1.51 -4.64 -25.91
N ASP A 343 -1.28 -5.78 -26.54
CA ASP A 343 -1.95 -7.03 -26.19
C ASP A 343 -1.72 -7.47 -24.75
N LYS A 344 -2.80 -7.95 -24.11
CA LYS A 344 -2.81 -8.40 -22.71
C LYS A 344 -1.84 -9.56 -22.44
N THR A 345 -1.61 -10.44 -23.40
CA THR A 345 -0.69 -11.59 -23.23
C THR A 345 0.75 -11.10 -23.19
N LEU A 346 1.12 -10.23 -24.14
CA LEU A 346 2.47 -9.69 -24.22
C LEU A 346 2.77 -8.75 -23.05
N MET A 347 1.90 -7.75 -22.84
CA MET A 347 2.11 -6.68 -21.87
C MET A 347 1.80 -7.09 -20.42
N GLY A 348 0.81 -7.96 -20.23
CA GLY A 348 0.36 -8.40 -18.90
C GLY A 348 1.06 -9.64 -18.36
N ILE A 349 1.55 -10.53 -19.24
CA ILE A 349 2.12 -11.82 -18.81
C ILE A 349 3.59 -11.96 -19.23
N ILE A 350 3.88 -11.90 -20.54
CA ILE A 350 5.23 -12.22 -21.05
C ILE A 350 6.27 -11.21 -20.56
N LEU A 351 6.05 -9.91 -20.80
CA LEU A 351 7.01 -8.88 -20.43
C LEU A 351 7.21 -8.75 -18.91
N PRO A 352 6.16 -8.72 -18.07
CA PRO A 352 6.33 -8.73 -16.62
C PRO A 352 7.10 -9.95 -16.12
N THR A 353 6.85 -11.13 -16.70
CA THR A 353 7.61 -12.35 -16.38
C THR A 353 9.08 -12.18 -16.74
N ILE A 354 9.39 -11.64 -17.94
CA ILE A 354 10.77 -11.34 -18.35
C ILE A 354 11.41 -10.33 -17.39
N ILE A 355 10.70 -9.28 -16.96
CA ILE A 355 11.21 -8.28 -16.01
C ILE A 355 11.59 -8.95 -14.69
N VAL A 356 10.74 -9.81 -14.14
CA VAL A 356 11.04 -10.55 -12.89
C VAL A 356 12.22 -11.51 -13.09
N LEU A 357 12.28 -12.23 -14.21
CA LEU A 357 13.41 -13.12 -14.52
C LEU A 357 14.73 -12.36 -14.68
N LEU A 358 14.71 -11.18 -15.32
CA LEU A 358 15.86 -10.29 -15.41
C LEU A 358 16.28 -9.79 -14.04
N LEU A 359 15.32 -9.44 -13.18
CA LEU A 359 15.58 -9.03 -11.80
C LEU A 359 16.26 -10.16 -11.01
N ILE A 360 15.80 -11.41 -11.13
CA ILE A 360 16.46 -12.59 -10.55
C ILE A 360 17.88 -12.76 -11.11
N ALA A 361 18.06 -12.52 -12.41
CA ALA A 361 19.32 -12.72 -13.11
C ALA A 361 20.37 -11.62 -12.84
N VAL A 362 20.00 -10.50 -12.21
CA VAL A 362 20.89 -9.35 -11.94
C VAL A 362 22.29 -9.73 -11.42
N PRO A 363 22.44 -10.60 -10.40
CA PRO A 363 23.76 -10.98 -9.88
C PRO A 363 24.67 -11.65 -10.92
N TYR A 364 24.09 -12.28 -11.95
CA TYR A 364 24.80 -12.98 -13.02
C TYR A 364 25.04 -12.09 -14.25
N LEU A 365 24.16 -11.11 -14.48
CA LEU A 365 24.29 -10.12 -15.56
C LEU A 365 25.33 -9.05 -15.22
N ASP A 366 25.36 -8.56 -13.98
CA ASP A 366 26.35 -7.58 -13.55
C ASP A 366 27.69 -8.26 -13.17
N ARG A 367 28.53 -8.46 -14.19
CA ARG A 367 29.88 -9.07 -14.07
C ARG A 367 30.94 -8.17 -13.46
N ASN A 368 30.65 -6.88 -13.21
CA ASN A 368 31.65 -5.97 -12.67
C ASN A 368 32.10 -6.40 -11.27
N PRO A 369 33.40 -6.54 -10.98
CA PRO A 369 33.85 -7.00 -9.66
C PRO A 369 33.65 -5.98 -8.54
N HIS A 370 33.51 -4.69 -8.89
CA HIS A 370 33.31 -3.61 -7.94
C HIS A 370 31.85 -3.51 -7.49
N ARG A 371 31.63 -2.90 -6.32
CA ARG A 371 30.34 -2.57 -5.72
C ARG A 371 30.07 -1.06 -5.71
N SER A 372 31.12 -0.25 -5.74
CA SER A 372 31.00 1.21 -5.79
C SER A 372 30.15 1.67 -6.98
N LEU A 373 29.24 2.63 -6.74
CA LEU A 373 28.34 3.19 -7.75
C LEU A 373 29.10 3.71 -8.98
N PHE A 374 30.11 4.55 -8.73
CA PHE A 374 30.89 5.20 -9.79
C PHE A 374 31.76 4.22 -10.59
N LYS A 375 32.04 3.03 -10.05
CA LYS A 375 32.80 1.97 -10.74
C LYS A 375 31.90 1.04 -11.55
N ARG A 376 30.57 1.19 -11.49
CA ARG A 376 29.58 0.36 -12.19
C ARG A 376 28.61 1.19 -13.04
N PRO A 377 29.10 2.10 -13.92
CA PRO A 377 28.23 3.02 -14.65
C PRO A 377 27.14 2.31 -15.45
N ILE A 378 27.46 1.22 -16.15
CA ILE A 378 26.48 0.47 -16.97
C ILE A 378 25.35 -0.10 -16.09
N ALA A 379 25.67 -0.83 -15.02
CA ALA A 379 24.65 -1.41 -14.16
C ALA A 379 23.80 -0.33 -13.46
N VAL A 380 24.43 0.75 -12.99
CA VAL A 380 23.71 1.87 -12.37
C VAL A 380 22.80 2.57 -13.37
N SER A 381 23.29 2.88 -14.58
CA SER A 381 22.49 3.49 -15.65
C SER A 381 21.31 2.63 -16.06
N LEU A 382 21.49 1.31 -16.19
CA LEU A 382 20.38 0.39 -16.47
C LEU A 382 19.34 0.39 -15.36
N GLY A 383 19.76 0.37 -14.09
CA GLY A 383 18.82 0.44 -12.96
C GLY A 383 18.06 1.76 -12.90
N LEU A 384 18.74 2.90 -13.12
CA LEU A 384 18.09 4.21 -13.16
C LEU A 384 17.13 4.33 -14.35
N LEU A 385 17.50 3.80 -15.52
CA LEU A 385 16.61 3.72 -16.68
C LEU A 385 15.38 2.87 -16.35
N SER A 386 15.54 1.71 -15.71
CA SER A 386 14.40 0.89 -15.28
C SER A 386 13.47 1.62 -14.32
N VAL A 387 14.01 2.37 -13.34
CA VAL A 387 13.20 3.21 -12.45
C VAL A 387 12.45 4.29 -13.24
N MET A 388 13.13 4.98 -14.16
CA MET A 388 12.50 6.00 -14.99
C MET A 388 11.39 5.42 -15.87
N THR A 389 11.62 4.24 -16.48
CA THR A 389 10.60 3.51 -17.24
C THR A 389 9.42 3.12 -16.36
N LEU A 390 9.64 2.62 -15.14
CA LEU A 390 8.55 2.30 -14.21
C LEU A 390 7.73 3.56 -13.87
N VAL A 391 8.38 4.71 -13.66
CA VAL A 391 7.67 5.98 -13.38
C VAL A 391 6.81 6.42 -14.57
N VAL A 392 7.37 6.38 -15.78
CA VAL A 392 6.63 6.71 -17.01
C VAL A 392 5.45 5.76 -17.21
N LEU A 393 5.67 4.45 -17.07
CA LEU A 393 4.59 3.46 -17.17
C LEU A 393 3.54 3.65 -16.07
N SER A 394 3.94 4.05 -14.86
CA SER A 394 3.00 4.32 -13.77
C SER A 394 2.14 5.54 -14.06
N TYR A 395 2.71 6.58 -14.66
CA TYR A 395 1.95 7.73 -15.16
C TYR A 395 0.95 7.31 -16.24
N MET A 396 1.38 6.46 -17.19
CA MET A 396 0.49 5.93 -18.24
C MET A 396 -0.60 5.01 -17.67
N GLY A 397 -0.39 4.43 -16.50
CA GLY A 397 -1.38 3.65 -15.77
C GLY A 397 -2.54 4.45 -15.22
N LEU A 398 -2.39 5.78 -15.02
CA LEU A 398 -3.46 6.63 -14.50
C LEU A 398 -4.68 6.65 -15.42
N PRO A 399 -5.91 6.77 -14.88
CA PRO A 399 -7.14 6.77 -15.67
C PRO A 399 -7.17 7.91 -16.71
N VAL A 400 -6.45 9.00 -16.47
CA VAL A 400 -6.36 10.15 -17.39
C VAL A 400 -5.60 9.82 -18.68
N TYR A 401 -4.69 8.85 -18.66
CA TYR A 401 -3.85 8.54 -19.82
C TYR A 401 -4.49 7.48 -20.72
N GLY A 402 -4.71 7.82 -21.99
CA GLY A 402 -5.09 6.84 -23.04
C GLY A 402 -6.46 6.19 -22.87
N ILE A 403 -7.35 6.78 -22.08
CA ILE A 403 -8.76 6.36 -22.00
C ILE A 403 -9.57 7.42 -22.76
N GLU A 404 -10.20 7.00 -23.86
CA GLU A 404 -11.15 7.82 -24.60
C GLU A 404 -12.56 7.51 -24.07
N THR A 405 -13.08 8.40 -23.24
CA THR A 405 -14.47 8.35 -22.75
C THR A 405 -15.29 9.42 -23.45
N PRO A 406 -16.55 9.16 -23.82
CA PRO A 406 -17.42 10.19 -24.35
C PRO A 406 -17.45 11.41 -23.44
N ALA A 407 -17.27 12.61 -24.00
CA ALA A 407 -17.18 13.84 -23.21
C ALA A 407 -18.36 14.04 -22.27
N ALA A 408 -19.59 13.72 -22.70
CA ALA A 408 -20.77 13.81 -21.84
C ALA A 408 -20.66 12.94 -20.59
N THR A 409 -20.18 11.70 -20.74
CA THR A 409 -19.96 10.78 -19.62
C THR A 409 -18.86 11.30 -18.70
N ARG A 410 -17.74 11.78 -19.24
CA ARG A 410 -16.63 12.32 -18.46
C ARG A 410 -17.04 13.57 -17.66
N ILE A 411 -17.73 14.51 -18.29
CA ILE A 411 -18.18 15.75 -17.64
C ILE A 411 -19.10 15.43 -16.48
N ILE A 412 -20.10 14.56 -16.69
CA ILE A 412 -21.02 14.17 -15.62
C ILE A 412 -20.28 13.41 -14.51
N GLN A 413 -19.33 12.54 -14.86
CA GLN A 413 -18.51 11.82 -13.87
C GLN A 413 -17.61 12.77 -13.06
N ASP A 414 -17.06 13.81 -13.67
CA ASP A 414 -16.22 14.78 -12.96
C ASP A 414 -17.02 15.63 -11.96
N ILE A 415 -18.29 15.94 -12.27
CA ILE A 415 -19.19 16.69 -11.38
C ILE A 415 -19.80 15.81 -10.29
N ALA A 416 -20.23 14.62 -10.68
CA ALA A 416 -20.85 13.65 -9.81
C ALA A 416 -20.22 12.27 -10.11
N PRO A 417 -19.10 11.92 -9.47
CA PRO A 417 -18.45 10.65 -9.68
C PRO A 417 -19.34 9.51 -9.19
N GLU A 418 -19.18 8.32 -9.78
CA GLU A 418 -19.85 7.10 -9.28
C GLU A 418 -19.29 6.72 -7.91
N GLU A 419 -17.98 6.92 -7.72
CA GLU A 419 -17.25 6.54 -6.52
C GLU A 419 -16.52 7.76 -5.95
N GLY A 420 -16.54 7.94 -4.63
CA GLY A 420 -15.86 9.03 -3.93
C GLY A 420 -16.66 10.34 -3.83
N GLN A 421 -16.06 11.36 -3.20
CA GLN A 421 -16.66 12.68 -3.07
C GLN A 421 -16.34 13.50 -4.33
N GLY A 422 -17.39 13.99 -5.01
CA GLY A 422 -17.24 14.94 -6.12
C GLY A 422 -17.88 16.29 -5.82
N PRO A 423 -17.70 17.29 -6.71
CA PRO A 423 -18.18 18.65 -6.51
C PRO A 423 -19.66 18.73 -6.13
N LEU A 424 -20.51 17.87 -6.70
CA LEU A 424 -21.94 17.83 -6.37
C LEU A 424 -22.21 17.49 -4.90
N TYR A 425 -21.41 16.61 -4.30
CA TYR A 425 -21.53 16.20 -2.90
C TYR A 425 -20.98 17.24 -1.91
N GLU A 426 -20.30 18.28 -2.39
CA GLU A 426 -19.86 19.39 -1.53
C GLU A 426 -20.97 20.45 -1.34
N ILE A 427 -22.05 20.39 -2.15
CA ILE A 427 -23.12 21.37 -2.11
C ILE A 427 -23.95 21.18 -0.83
N PRO A 428 -24.06 22.22 0.02
CA PRO A 428 -24.92 22.18 1.19
C PRO A 428 -26.38 21.90 0.80
N PHE A 429 -27.08 21.06 1.57
CA PHE A 429 -28.44 20.66 1.23
C PHE A 429 -29.39 21.86 1.06
N ASP A 430 -29.24 22.90 1.88
CA ASP A 430 -29.98 24.17 1.80
C ASP A 430 -29.75 24.91 0.47
N GLN A 431 -28.58 24.77 -0.12
CA GLN A 431 -28.23 25.40 -1.41
C GLN A 431 -28.77 24.65 -2.63
N LEU A 432 -29.14 23.37 -2.52
CA LEU A 432 -29.70 22.56 -3.62
C LEU A 432 -31.15 22.95 -3.97
N GLN A 433 -31.41 24.18 -4.37
CA GLN A 433 -32.79 24.64 -4.64
C GLN A 433 -33.44 23.84 -5.79
N PRO A 434 -34.72 23.45 -5.66
CA PRO A 434 -35.43 22.78 -6.75
C PRO A 434 -35.58 23.69 -7.97
N GLY A 435 -35.30 23.17 -9.14
CA GLY A 435 -35.28 23.96 -10.37
C GLY A 435 -34.74 23.19 -11.58
N VAL A 436 -34.92 23.77 -12.76
CA VAL A 436 -34.30 23.30 -14.01
C VAL A 436 -33.28 24.35 -14.42
N TYR A 437 -32.01 23.97 -14.40
CA TYR A 437 -30.90 24.85 -14.72
C TYR A 437 -30.28 24.40 -16.05
N THR A 438 -30.39 25.24 -17.08
CA THR A 438 -29.93 24.94 -18.42
C THR A 438 -28.60 25.63 -18.69
N VAL A 439 -27.61 24.88 -19.16
CA VAL A 439 -26.29 25.37 -19.54
C VAL A 439 -26.40 26.44 -20.62
N SER A 440 -25.64 27.53 -20.50
CA SER A 440 -25.68 28.74 -21.36
C SER A 440 -26.96 29.58 -21.31
N GLU A 441 -28.04 29.13 -20.68
CA GLU A 441 -29.31 29.86 -20.60
C GLU A 441 -29.57 30.42 -19.20
N THR A 442 -29.39 29.61 -18.15
CA THR A 442 -29.64 30.05 -16.78
C THR A 442 -28.48 30.86 -16.23
N PRO A 443 -28.68 32.14 -15.88
CA PRO A 443 -27.62 32.95 -15.32
C PRO A 443 -27.38 32.60 -13.83
N PRO A 444 -26.15 32.76 -13.30
CA PRO A 444 -25.79 32.31 -11.96
C PRO A 444 -26.60 32.91 -10.80
N ASP A 445 -27.12 34.12 -10.97
CA ASP A 445 -27.95 34.86 -10.01
C ASP A 445 -29.37 34.28 -9.89
N GLU A 446 -29.85 33.55 -10.89
CA GLU A 446 -31.16 32.90 -10.89
C GLU A 446 -31.15 31.48 -10.27
N LEU A 447 -29.99 30.95 -9.89
CA LEU A 447 -29.88 29.60 -9.33
C LEU A 447 -30.63 29.47 -7.99
N CYS A 448 -30.60 30.51 -7.14
CA CYS A 448 -31.19 30.50 -5.80
C CYS A 448 -31.91 31.80 -5.45
N PRO A 449 -33.05 32.09 -6.08
CA PRO A 449 -33.78 33.35 -5.86
C PRO A 449 -34.40 33.46 -4.47
N THR A 450 -34.50 32.35 -3.74
CA THR A 450 -35.13 32.23 -2.42
C THR A 450 -34.14 32.44 -1.25
N ILE A 451 -32.84 32.56 -1.52
CA ILE A 451 -31.79 32.64 -0.50
C ILE A 451 -31.12 34.01 -0.55
N ASP A 452 -31.29 34.83 0.50
CA ASP A 452 -30.76 36.21 0.55
C ASP A 452 -29.23 36.32 0.39
N PHE A 453 -28.49 35.28 0.78
CA PHE A 453 -27.03 35.20 0.65
C PHE A 453 -26.55 34.41 -0.59
N GLY A 454 -27.48 33.96 -1.44
CA GLY A 454 -27.23 33.13 -2.61
C GLY A 454 -26.78 31.70 -2.28
N CYS A 455 -26.34 30.98 -3.30
CA CYS A 455 -25.87 29.59 -3.17
C CYS A 455 -24.48 29.41 -3.80
N PRO A 456 -23.42 29.93 -3.15
CA PRO A 456 -22.09 30.00 -3.75
C PRO A 456 -21.57 28.63 -4.22
N LYS A 457 -21.88 27.54 -3.51
CA LYS A 457 -21.37 26.22 -3.87
C LYS A 457 -22.15 25.58 -5.02
N LEU A 458 -23.48 25.75 -5.05
CA LEU A 458 -24.27 25.34 -6.22
C LEU A 458 -23.84 26.14 -7.46
N THR A 459 -23.63 27.45 -7.31
CA THR A 459 -23.12 28.32 -8.39
C THR A 459 -21.77 27.85 -8.90
N GLU A 460 -20.82 27.53 -8.00
CA GLU A 460 -19.50 27.00 -8.37
C GLU A 460 -19.61 25.71 -9.20
N VAL A 461 -20.38 24.74 -8.72
CA VAL A 461 -20.55 23.45 -9.40
C VAL A 461 -21.28 23.59 -10.74
N PHE A 462 -22.32 24.44 -10.80
CA PHE A 462 -23.04 24.70 -12.04
C PHE A 462 -22.16 25.43 -13.06
N LEU A 463 -21.35 26.40 -12.63
CA LEU A 463 -20.40 27.08 -13.51
C LEU A 463 -19.31 26.13 -14.03
N GLU A 464 -18.82 25.23 -13.18
CA GLU A 464 -17.87 24.19 -13.60
C GLU A 464 -18.50 23.28 -14.66
N PHE A 465 -19.73 22.81 -14.42
CA PHE A 465 -20.48 22.01 -15.39
C PHE A 465 -20.68 22.75 -16.71
N ASN A 466 -21.12 24.02 -16.64
CA ASN A 466 -21.33 24.89 -17.79
C ASN A 466 -20.04 25.10 -18.61
N ASN A 467 -18.94 25.42 -17.94
CA ASN A 467 -17.65 25.67 -18.59
C ASN A 467 -17.12 24.41 -19.29
N ARG A 468 -17.24 23.23 -18.64
CA ARG A 468 -16.81 21.96 -19.22
C ARG A 468 -17.62 21.56 -20.45
N VAL A 469 -18.94 21.79 -20.44
CA VAL A 469 -19.80 21.54 -21.62
C VAL A 469 -19.45 22.48 -22.76
N ILE A 470 -19.25 23.77 -22.48
CA ILE A 470 -18.87 24.77 -23.49
C ILE A 470 -17.48 24.47 -24.06
N GLU A 471 -16.52 24.09 -23.22
CA GLU A 471 -15.17 23.70 -23.66
C GLU A 471 -15.24 22.48 -24.60
N ALA A 472 -16.00 21.45 -24.22
CA ALA A 472 -16.19 20.27 -25.06
C ALA A 472 -16.90 20.59 -26.39
N ALA A 473 -17.72 21.64 -26.44
CA ALA A 473 -18.38 22.09 -27.67
C ALA A 473 -17.46 22.90 -28.59
N THR A 474 -16.61 23.74 -28.01
CA THR A 474 -15.91 24.81 -28.74
C THR A 474 -14.43 24.52 -29.00
N ASN A 475 -13.78 23.68 -28.21
CA ASN A 475 -12.35 23.45 -28.30
C ASN A 475 -12.00 22.60 -29.55
N PRO A 476 -11.33 23.18 -30.56
CA PRO A 476 -11.04 22.49 -31.81
C PRO A 476 -9.93 21.43 -31.66
N ASN A 477 -9.16 21.46 -30.57
CA ASN A 477 -8.04 20.55 -30.35
C ASN A 477 -8.47 19.22 -29.73
N LEU A 478 -9.74 19.08 -29.31
CA LEU A 478 -10.28 17.83 -28.78
C LEU A 478 -10.48 16.80 -29.89
N SER A 479 -10.30 15.51 -29.56
CA SER A 479 -10.62 14.40 -30.47
C SER A 479 -12.13 14.34 -30.73
N GLU A 480 -12.56 13.62 -31.77
CA GLU A 480 -13.98 13.51 -32.11
C GLU A 480 -14.83 12.94 -30.96
N GLU A 481 -14.28 12.02 -30.15
CA GLU A 481 -14.98 11.43 -29.00
C GLU A 481 -15.07 12.36 -27.78
N GLN A 482 -14.18 13.35 -27.72
CA GLN A 482 -14.13 14.36 -26.67
C GLN A 482 -14.92 15.63 -27.03
N ARG A 483 -15.48 15.72 -28.24
CA ARG A 483 -16.31 16.84 -28.64
C ARG A 483 -17.79 16.58 -28.37
N LEU A 484 -18.50 17.65 -28.03
CA LEU A 484 -19.96 17.65 -27.90
C LEU A 484 -20.56 18.67 -28.88
N PRO A 485 -20.85 18.28 -30.14
CA PRO A 485 -21.52 19.15 -31.08
C PRO A 485 -22.96 19.45 -30.64
N ASN A 486 -23.36 20.73 -30.71
CA ASN A 486 -24.69 21.22 -30.34
C ASN A 486 -25.21 20.67 -29.00
N PRO A 487 -24.47 20.83 -27.89
CA PRO A 487 -24.87 20.23 -26.63
C PRO A 487 -26.05 20.96 -26.01
N GLU A 488 -27.03 20.19 -25.54
CA GLU A 488 -28.07 20.64 -24.62
C GLU A 488 -27.80 19.96 -23.28
N ALA A 489 -27.37 20.74 -22.29
CA ALA A 489 -27.05 20.24 -20.97
C ALA A 489 -27.93 20.88 -19.91
N VAL A 490 -28.49 20.06 -19.02
CA VAL A 490 -29.40 20.48 -17.96
C VAL A 490 -29.02 19.83 -16.63
N MET A 491 -29.14 20.60 -15.56
CA MET A 491 -29.11 20.14 -14.17
C MET A 491 -30.51 20.35 -13.59
N VAL A 492 -31.19 19.25 -13.26
CA VAL A 492 -32.55 19.28 -12.73
C VAL A 492 -32.51 18.86 -11.27
N ILE A 493 -32.97 19.72 -10.38
CA ILE A 493 -33.07 19.44 -8.94
C ILE A 493 -34.55 19.35 -8.56
N GLU A 494 -34.93 18.22 -7.97
CA GLU A 494 -36.31 17.96 -7.56
C GLU A 494 -36.35 17.54 -6.09
N ASP A 495 -37.34 18.02 -5.34
CA ASP A 495 -37.65 17.47 -4.02
C ASP A 495 -38.26 16.07 -4.22
N TRP A 496 -37.56 15.03 -3.76
CA TRP A 496 -37.95 13.64 -3.98
C TRP A 496 -38.70 13.06 -2.77
N GLN A 497 -38.16 13.28 -1.58
CA GLN A 497 -38.78 12.93 -0.30
C GLN A 497 -38.43 13.99 0.75
N GLN A 498 -39.01 13.88 1.94
CA GLN A 498 -38.59 14.72 3.07
C GLN A 498 -37.09 14.52 3.31
N ASP A 499 -36.34 15.63 3.32
CA ASP A 499 -34.89 15.65 3.53
C ASP A 499 -34.07 14.92 2.45
N LEU A 500 -34.64 14.67 1.27
CA LEU A 500 -33.97 14.02 0.14
C LEU A 500 -34.29 14.72 -1.20
N ARG A 501 -33.23 15.15 -1.89
CA ARG A 501 -33.32 15.78 -3.21
C ARG A 501 -32.74 14.87 -4.28
N LYS A 502 -33.36 14.87 -5.46
CA LYS A 502 -32.87 14.16 -6.63
C LYS A 502 -32.26 15.17 -7.59
N VAL A 503 -30.98 15.01 -7.89
CA VAL A 503 -30.25 15.81 -8.89
C VAL A 503 -30.06 14.95 -10.13
N THR A 504 -30.54 15.44 -11.27
CA THR A 504 -30.38 14.80 -12.57
C THR A 504 -29.47 15.66 -13.43
N LEU A 505 -28.31 15.12 -13.79
CA LEU A 505 -27.41 15.73 -14.77
C LEU A 505 -27.65 15.04 -16.11
N ARG A 506 -28.01 15.80 -17.13
CA ARG A 506 -28.24 15.27 -18.47
C ARG A 506 -27.53 16.12 -19.50
N ILE A 507 -26.82 15.47 -20.41
CA ILE A 507 -26.22 16.09 -21.60
C ILE A 507 -26.74 15.34 -22.82
N ALA A 508 -27.38 16.06 -23.74
CA ALA A 508 -27.75 15.59 -25.06
C ALA A 508 -26.87 16.27 -26.11
N TRP A 509 -26.41 15.54 -27.12
CA TRP A 509 -25.55 16.06 -28.19
C TRP A 509 -25.80 15.32 -29.50
N ASP A 510 -25.35 15.91 -30.60
CA ASP A 510 -25.37 15.25 -31.90
C ASP A 510 -24.10 14.40 -32.03
N ASP A 511 -24.23 13.07 -32.00
CA ASP A 511 -23.08 12.17 -32.11
C ASP A 511 -22.51 12.22 -33.54
N PRO A 512 -21.27 12.70 -33.73
CA PRO A 512 -20.69 12.86 -35.06
C PRO A 512 -20.51 11.53 -35.83
N ARG A 513 -20.51 10.38 -35.14
CA ARG A 513 -20.32 9.06 -35.76
C ARG A 513 -21.62 8.44 -36.26
N THR A 514 -22.68 8.56 -35.47
CA THR A 514 -23.99 7.97 -35.77
C THR A 514 -24.94 8.96 -36.44
N ASN A 515 -24.61 10.26 -36.36
CA ASN A 515 -25.46 11.37 -36.79
C ASN A 515 -26.86 11.31 -36.13
N GLN A 516 -26.94 10.73 -34.93
CA GLN A 516 -28.13 10.63 -34.10
C GLN A 516 -27.97 11.49 -32.85
N ARG A 517 -29.10 11.98 -32.33
CA ARG A 517 -29.14 12.66 -31.04
C ARG A 517 -28.96 11.63 -29.94
N THR A 518 -27.83 11.71 -29.24
CA THR A 518 -27.51 10.82 -28.11
C THR A 518 -27.60 11.62 -26.82
N SER A 519 -27.99 10.97 -25.73
CA SER A 519 -28.00 11.58 -24.40
C SER A 519 -27.38 10.67 -23.36
N TYR A 520 -26.67 11.27 -22.42
CA TYR A 520 -26.19 10.62 -21.21
C TYR A 520 -26.81 11.33 -20.01
N GLU A 521 -27.38 10.55 -19.09
CA GLU A 521 -27.96 11.07 -17.87
C GLU A 521 -27.48 10.29 -16.66
N LYS A 522 -27.33 11.01 -15.55
CA LYS A 522 -27.02 10.42 -14.24
C LYS A 522 -27.93 11.02 -13.19
N LEU A 523 -28.48 10.14 -12.37
CA LEU A 523 -29.32 10.51 -11.23
C LEU A 523 -28.52 10.36 -9.94
N VAL A 524 -28.55 11.39 -9.11
CA VAL A 524 -27.89 11.42 -7.80
C VAL A 524 -28.91 11.79 -6.75
N PHE A 525 -28.93 11.04 -5.65
CA PHE A 525 -29.81 11.28 -4.52
C PHE A 525 -29.01 11.90 -3.37
N MET A 526 -29.41 13.10 -2.94
CA MET A 526 -28.72 13.93 -1.96
C MET A 526 -29.58 14.05 -0.71
N HIS A 527 -29.19 13.36 0.36
CA HIS A 527 -29.87 13.46 1.66
C HIS A 527 -29.38 14.71 2.43
N ARG A 528 -30.23 15.28 3.29
CA ARG A 528 -29.86 16.42 4.16
C ARG A 528 -28.64 16.14 5.01
N ASP A 529 -28.58 14.92 5.55
CA ASP A 529 -27.50 14.45 6.41
C ASP A 529 -26.41 13.70 5.63
N HIS A 530 -26.27 13.91 4.30
CA HIS A 530 -25.11 13.36 3.60
C HIS A 530 -23.84 13.93 4.27
N ILE A 531 -23.05 13.03 4.83
CA ILE A 531 -22.03 13.39 5.81
C ILE A 531 -20.94 14.22 5.12
N ARG A 532 -20.66 15.40 5.69
CA ARG A 532 -19.41 16.15 5.49
C ARG A 532 -18.34 15.50 6.38
N GLU A 533 -17.74 14.40 5.95
CA GLU A 533 -16.59 13.79 6.64
C GLU A 533 -15.34 13.84 5.75
#